data_AF-A0A8J6XXV7-F1
#
_entry.id   AF-A0A8J6XXV7-F1
#
_cell.length_a   1.000
_cell.length_b   1.000
_cell.length_c   1.000
_cell.angle_alpha   90.00
_cell.angle_beta   90.00
_cell.angle_gamma   90.00
#
_symmetry.space_group_name_H-M   'P 1'
#
loop_
_entity.id
_entity.type
_entity.pdbx_description
1 polymer ?
#
loop_
_entity_poly.entity_id
_entity_poly.type
_entity_poly.pdbx_seq_one_letter_code
_entity_poly.pdbx_strand_id
1 'polypeptide(L)'
;MNNLTTWKYIFQLKAVINWVESVFLLLSDQWIRSLLNQAPLTNPEYSHLFLVLVFMIGIGYWWVGNDVERNYGIIKFGILAQSSVFVVLAYHTLVNKLHPLYLIPGIIDLVFAILFSIFLYSYSRTQPALE
;
A
#
# COMPACT_ATOMS: atom_id res chain seq x y z
N MET A 1 24.08 11.45 -8.69
CA MET A 1 23.54 10.42 -9.62
C MET A 1 22.13 10.03 -9.18
N ASN A 2 21.12 10.50 -9.94
CA ASN A 2 19.76 9.96 -10.09
C ASN A 2 18.88 9.63 -8.87
N ASN A 3 18.75 10.56 -7.90
CA ASN A 3 17.73 10.45 -6.83
C ASN A 3 16.33 10.18 -7.41
N LEU A 4 15.95 10.87 -8.50
CA LEU A 4 14.65 10.69 -9.15
C LEU A 4 14.44 9.28 -9.76
N THR A 5 15.48 8.69 -10.34
CA THR A 5 15.39 7.35 -10.94
C THR A 5 15.24 6.27 -9.88
N THR A 6 15.93 6.41 -8.74
CA THR A 6 15.72 5.54 -7.58
C THR A 6 14.29 5.63 -7.08
N TRP A 7 13.75 6.83 -6.90
CA TRP A 7 12.37 7.03 -6.47
C TRP A 7 11.35 6.47 -7.47
N LYS A 8 11.58 6.65 -8.77
CA LYS A 8 10.79 6.00 -9.83
C LYS A 8 10.66 4.50 -9.59
N TYR A 9 11.78 3.81 -9.37
CA TYR A 9 11.75 2.36 -9.13
C TYR A 9 11.11 1.99 -7.80
N ILE A 10 11.24 2.82 -6.76
CA ILE A 10 10.54 2.60 -5.48
C ILE A 10 9.02 2.67 -5.68
N PHE A 11 8.51 3.67 -6.41
CA PHE A 11 7.09 3.77 -6.71
C PHE A 11 6.58 2.61 -7.57
N GLN A 12 7.33 2.23 -8.60
CA GLN A 12 6.99 1.07 -9.45
C GLN A 12 7.05 -0.25 -8.68
N LEU A 13 8.03 -0.42 -7.78
CA LEU A 13 8.10 -1.58 -6.90
C LEU A 13 6.87 -1.65 -6.01
N LYS A 14 6.43 -0.52 -5.44
CA LYS A 14 5.20 -0.49 -4.63
C LYS A 14 3.96 -0.82 -5.46
N ALA A 15 3.89 -0.33 -6.70
CA ALA A 15 2.82 -0.71 -7.63
C ALA A 15 2.74 -2.23 -7.82
N VAL A 16 3.88 -2.86 -8.11
CA VAL A 16 3.98 -4.32 -8.29
C VAL A 16 3.60 -5.06 -7.00
N ILE A 17 4.07 -4.61 -5.84
CA ILE A 17 3.70 -5.21 -4.55
C ILE A 17 2.19 -5.15 -4.34
N ASN A 18 1.54 -4.01 -4.58
CA ASN A 18 0.07 -3.88 -4.47
C ASN A 18 -0.66 -4.86 -5.39
N TRP A 19 -0.21 -5.02 -6.63
CA TRP A 19 -0.82 -5.96 -7.57
C TRP A 19 -0.63 -7.40 -7.13
N VAL A 20 0.60 -7.77 -6.73
CA VAL A 20 0.89 -9.13 -6.25
C VAL A 20 0.08 -9.42 -5.00
N GLU A 21 0.07 -8.52 -4.02
CA GLU A 21 -0.68 -8.68 -2.77
C GLU A 21 -2.19 -8.81 -3.03
N SER A 22 -2.76 -7.91 -3.82
CA SER A 22 -4.20 -7.91 -4.09
C SER A 22 -4.63 -9.18 -4.83
N VAL A 23 -3.91 -9.58 -5.88
CA VAL A 23 -4.20 -10.80 -6.65
C VAL A 23 -3.96 -12.05 -5.80
N PHE A 24 -2.85 -12.08 -5.04
CA PHE A 24 -2.53 -13.22 -4.20
C PHE A 24 -3.58 -13.43 -3.11
N LEU A 25 -3.93 -12.39 -2.35
CA LEU A 25 -4.94 -12.51 -1.28
C LEU A 25 -6.33 -12.81 -1.86
N LEU A 26 -6.68 -12.27 -3.03
CA LEU A 26 -7.94 -12.58 -3.71
C LEU A 26 -8.08 -14.08 -4.00
N LEU A 27 -6.98 -14.73 -4.41
CA LEU A 27 -6.99 -16.14 -4.80
C LEU A 27 -6.70 -17.10 -3.63
N SER A 28 -6.03 -16.62 -2.58
CA SER A 28 -5.48 -17.47 -1.52
C SER A 28 -6.10 -17.28 -0.13
N ASP A 29 -6.95 -16.28 0.12
CA ASP A 29 -7.48 -16.01 1.47
C ASP A 29 -8.17 -17.23 2.08
N GLN A 30 -9.02 -17.94 1.33
CA GLN A 30 -9.70 -19.14 1.86
C GLN A 30 -8.70 -20.25 2.25
N TRP A 31 -7.66 -20.43 1.44
CA TRP A 31 -6.60 -21.40 1.73
C TRP A 31 -5.81 -20.99 2.97
N ILE A 32 -5.40 -19.72 3.07
CA ILE A 32 -4.70 -19.16 4.25
C ILE A 32 -5.55 -19.35 5.51
N ARG A 33 -6.85 -19.03 5.46
CA ARG A 33 -7.76 -19.21 6.60
C ARG A 33 -7.86 -20.65 7.04
N SER A 34 -7.96 -21.60 6.10
CA SER A 34 -7.98 -23.03 6.43
C SER A 34 -6.68 -23.47 7.11
N LEU A 35 -5.53 -23.00 6.63
CA LEU A 35 -4.22 -23.29 7.21
C LEU A 35 -4.11 -22.75 8.63
N LEU A 36 -4.76 -21.62 8.91
CA LEU A 36 -4.79 -20.95 10.21
C LEU A 36 -5.95 -21.40 11.10
N ASN A 37 -6.73 -22.43 10.71
CA ASN A 37 -7.95 -22.87 11.41
C ASN A 37 -8.95 -21.72 11.67
N GLN A 38 -9.01 -20.74 10.77
CA GLN A 38 -9.95 -19.62 10.83
C GLN A 38 -11.22 -19.95 10.05
N ALA A 39 -12.35 -19.46 10.54
CA ALA A 39 -13.61 -19.53 9.78
C ALA A 39 -13.49 -18.73 8.47
N PRO A 40 -14.20 -19.16 7.40
CA PRO A 40 -14.37 -18.36 6.20
C PRO A 40 -14.97 -16.98 6.51
N LEU A 41 -14.72 -16.01 5.63
CA LEU A 41 -15.38 -14.71 5.73
C LEU A 41 -16.89 -14.85 5.57
N THR A 42 -17.65 -14.18 6.42
CA THR A 42 -19.11 -14.11 6.30
C THR A 42 -19.54 -13.30 5.07
N ASN A 43 -18.83 -12.21 4.77
CA ASN A 43 -19.13 -11.27 3.69
C ASN A 43 -17.86 -11.03 2.83
N PRO A 44 -17.46 -11.99 1.97
CA PRO A 44 -16.21 -11.92 1.21
C PRO A 44 -16.17 -10.78 0.17
N GLU A 45 -17.33 -10.28 -0.25
CA GLU A 45 -17.45 -9.19 -1.22
C GLU A 45 -16.77 -7.90 -0.75
N TYR A 46 -16.77 -7.59 0.55
CA TYR A 46 -16.06 -6.42 1.08
C TYR A 46 -14.54 -6.57 0.95
N SER A 47 -14.03 -7.79 1.13
CA SER A 47 -12.62 -8.10 0.90
C SER A 47 -12.28 -7.98 -0.59
N HIS A 48 -13.15 -8.46 -1.49
CA HIS A 48 -12.94 -8.30 -2.93
C HIS A 48 -12.90 -6.82 -3.34
N LEU A 49 -13.85 -6.01 -2.86
CA LEU A 49 -13.89 -4.56 -3.10
C LEU A 49 -12.61 -3.88 -2.60
N PHE A 50 -12.16 -4.24 -1.40
CA PHE A 50 -10.91 -3.73 -0.84
C PHE A 50 -9.71 -4.11 -1.71
N LEU A 51 -9.58 -5.37 -2.13
CA LEU A 51 -8.45 -5.84 -2.93
C LEU A 51 -8.43 -5.20 -4.33
N VAL A 52 -9.60 -4.93 -4.93
CA VAL A 52 -9.69 -4.14 -6.17
C VAL A 52 -9.19 -2.72 -5.93
N LEU A 53 -9.53 -2.07 -4.82
CA LEU A 53 -8.99 -0.74 -4.49
C LEU A 53 -7.47 -0.78 -4.29
N VAL A 54 -6.92 -1.79 -3.61
CA VAL A 54 -5.46 -1.98 -3.45
C VAL A 54 -4.79 -2.11 -4.83
N PHE A 55 -5.39 -2.87 -5.75
CA PHE A 55 -4.92 -3.00 -7.12
C PHE A 55 -4.91 -1.64 -7.86
N MET A 56 -6.00 -0.88 -7.74
CA MET A 56 -6.12 0.46 -8.35
C MET A 56 -5.10 1.46 -7.77
N ILE A 57 -4.81 1.40 -6.47
CA ILE A 57 -3.75 2.19 -5.85
C ILE A 57 -2.38 1.83 -6.46
N GLY A 58 -2.15 0.55 -6.78
CA GLY A 58 -0.97 0.10 -7.51
C GLY A 58 -0.81 0.81 -8.86
N ILE A 59 -1.90 0.97 -9.62
CA ILE A 59 -1.90 1.76 -10.87
C ILE A 59 -1.49 3.21 -10.60
N GLY A 60 -2.01 3.81 -9.53
CA GLY A 60 -1.62 5.15 -9.10
C GLY A 60 -0.12 5.30 -8.86
N TYR A 61 0.50 4.34 -8.15
CA TYR A 61 1.95 4.37 -7.94
C TYR A 61 2.76 4.10 -9.21
N TRP A 62 2.23 3.30 -10.14
CA TRP A 62 2.86 3.13 -11.44
C TRP A 62 2.91 4.46 -12.22
N TRP A 63 1.82 5.23 -12.20
CA TRP A 63 1.78 6.57 -12.80
C TRP A 63 2.76 7.54 -12.14
N VAL A 64 2.82 7.55 -10.80
CA VAL A 64 3.82 8.33 -10.06
C VAL A 64 5.25 7.99 -10.49
N GLY A 65 5.57 6.69 -10.60
CA GLY A 65 6.91 6.27 -11.01
C GLY A 65 7.28 6.72 -12.43
N ASN A 66 6.30 6.88 -13.32
CA ASN A 66 6.56 7.36 -14.69
C ASN A 66 6.66 8.89 -14.78
N ASP A 67 5.88 9.61 -13.98
CA ASP A 67 5.86 11.07 -13.95
C ASP A 67 5.44 11.56 -12.54
N VAL A 68 6.43 11.93 -11.73
CA VAL A 68 6.22 12.38 -10.35
C VAL A 68 5.58 13.76 -10.31
N GLU A 69 6.01 14.69 -11.17
CA GLU A 69 5.56 16.09 -11.15
C GLU A 69 4.06 16.17 -11.40
N ARG A 70 3.58 15.44 -12.40
CA ARG A 70 2.15 15.39 -12.74
C ARG A 70 1.31 14.67 -11.69
N ASN A 71 1.87 13.67 -11.01
CA ASN A 71 1.12 12.76 -10.14
C ASN A 71 1.43 12.96 -8.64
N TYR A 72 2.05 14.08 -8.28
CA TYR A 72 2.49 14.37 -6.92
C TYR A 72 1.39 14.22 -5.85
N GLY A 73 0.14 14.58 -6.17
CA GLY A 73 -1.01 14.42 -5.27
C GLY A 73 -1.29 12.97 -4.87
N ILE A 74 -1.00 12.01 -5.76
CA ILE A 74 -1.20 10.57 -5.49
C ILE A 74 -0.26 10.09 -4.39
N ILE A 75 0.93 10.68 -4.26
CA ILE A 75 1.89 10.32 -3.21
C ILE A 75 1.34 10.68 -1.83
N LYS A 76 0.81 11.90 -1.68
CA LYS A 76 0.17 12.35 -0.42
C LYS A 76 -1.03 11.48 -0.06
N PHE A 77 -1.90 11.21 -1.03
CA PHE A 77 -3.03 10.29 -0.86
C PHE A 77 -2.54 8.89 -0.46
N GLY A 78 -1.50 8.39 -1.11
CA GLY A 78 -0.93 7.07 -0.86
C GLY A 78 -0.35 6.91 0.54
N ILE A 79 0.28 7.95 1.10
CA ILE A 79 0.74 7.92 2.49
C ILE A 79 -0.45 7.76 3.44
N LEU A 80 -1.48 8.61 3.27
CA LEU A 80 -2.68 8.55 4.12
C LEU A 80 -3.40 7.21 4.00
N ALA A 81 -3.56 6.70 2.78
CA ALA A 81 -4.24 5.43 2.52
C ALA A 81 -3.52 4.25 3.19
N GLN A 82 -2.21 4.09 2.94
CA GLN A 82 -1.41 2.99 3.50
C GLN A 82 -1.32 3.06 5.03
N SER A 83 -1.10 4.26 5.59
CA SER A 83 -1.11 4.44 7.05
C SER A 83 -2.46 4.08 7.67
N SER A 84 -3.56 4.44 7.00
CA SER A 84 -4.91 4.10 7.48
C SER A 84 -5.16 2.59 7.45
N VAL A 85 -4.75 1.91 6.38
CA VAL A 85 -4.84 0.43 6.27
C VAL A 85 -4.04 -0.22 7.39
N PHE A 86 -2.79 0.21 7.63
CA PHE A 86 -1.99 -0.32 8.73
C PHE A 86 -2.66 -0.12 10.09
N VAL A 87 -3.19 1.07 10.38
CA VAL A 87 -3.87 1.36 11.65
C VAL A 87 -5.07 0.43 11.86
N VAL A 88 -5.88 0.21 10.82
CA VAL A 88 -7.04 -0.70 10.89
C VAL A 88 -6.58 -2.14 11.15
N LEU A 89 -5.58 -2.64 10.41
CA LEU A 89 -5.05 -3.99 10.59
C LEU A 89 -4.43 -4.17 11.98
N ALA A 90 -3.65 -3.19 12.44
CA ALA A 90 -3.03 -3.20 13.75
C ALA A 90 -4.08 -3.21 14.87
N TYR A 91 -5.09 -2.35 14.78
CA TYR A 91 -6.20 -2.33 15.74
C TYR A 91 -6.90 -3.69 15.83
N HIS A 92 -7.32 -4.26 14.70
CA HIS A 92 -8.02 -5.55 14.69
C HIS A 92 -7.15 -6.72 15.15
N THR A 93 -5.83 -6.66 14.91
CA THR A 93 -4.87 -7.63 15.44
C THR A 93 -4.75 -7.50 16.96
N LEU A 94 -4.64 -6.27 17.49
CA LEU A 94 -4.51 -6.00 18.93
C LEU A 94 -5.73 -6.44 19.73
N VAL A 95 -6.94 -6.32 19.16
CA VAL A 95 -8.18 -6.81 19.79
C VAL A 95 -8.50 -8.28 19.47
N ASN A 96 -7.53 -9.04 18.93
CA ASN A 96 -7.64 -10.46 18.58
C ASN A 96 -8.78 -10.81 17.60
N LYS A 97 -9.23 -9.84 16.78
CA LYS A 97 -10.23 -10.06 15.73
C LYS A 97 -9.62 -10.47 14.40
N LEU A 98 -8.32 -10.29 14.24
CA LEU A 98 -7.57 -10.61 13.04
C LEU A 98 -6.31 -11.39 13.43
N HIS A 99 -6.02 -12.48 12.72
CA HIS A 99 -4.80 -13.23 12.96
C HIS A 99 -3.56 -12.37 12.61
N PRO A 100 -2.50 -12.33 13.44
CA PRO A 100 -1.34 -11.44 13.23
C PRO A 100 -0.64 -11.58 11.87
N LEU A 101 -0.79 -12.72 11.19
CA LEU A 101 -0.26 -12.93 9.84
C LEU A 101 -0.82 -11.91 8.83
N TYR A 102 -2.06 -11.47 8.98
CA TYR A 102 -2.67 -10.45 8.12
C TYR A 102 -2.13 -9.03 8.38
N LEU A 103 -1.28 -8.83 9.39
CA LEU A 103 -0.59 -7.56 9.62
C LEU A 103 0.64 -7.39 8.73
N ILE A 104 1.19 -8.49 8.18
CA ILE A 104 2.40 -8.46 7.33
C ILE A 104 2.25 -7.47 6.16
N PRO A 105 1.17 -7.49 5.37
CA PRO A 105 1.01 -6.54 4.27
C PRO A 105 0.90 -5.09 4.78
N GLY A 106 0.21 -4.86 5.90
CA GLY A 106 0.14 -3.55 6.54
C GLY A 106 1.50 -3.00 6.99
N ILE A 107 2.41 -3.87 7.45
CA ILE A 107 3.78 -3.45 7.79
C ILE A 107 4.55 -3.04 6.54
N ILE A 108 4.41 -3.78 5.44
CA ILE A 108 5.02 -3.44 4.15
C ILE A 108 4.50 -2.07 3.70
N ASP A 109 3.19 -1.86 3.74
CA ASP A 109 2.54 -0.57 3.45
C ASP A 109 3.10 0.57 4.30
N LEU A 110 3.29 0.35 5.60
CA LEU A 110 3.85 1.36 6.49
C LEU A 110 5.28 1.73 6.12
N VAL A 111 6.13 0.75 5.76
CA VAL A 111 7.49 1.01 5.29
C VAL A 111 7.46 1.91 4.05
N PHE A 112 6.58 1.63 3.09
CA PHE A 112 6.45 2.47 1.89
C PHE A 112 5.85 3.84 2.19
N ALA A 113 4.89 3.95 3.12
CA ALA A 113 4.37 5.24 3.57
C ALA A 113 5.48 6.12 4.19
N ILE A 114 6.39 5.53 4.96
CA ILE A 114 7.56 6.23 5.50
C ILE A 114 8.50 6.66 4.37
N LEU A 115 8.81 5.76 3.42
CA LEU A 115 9.64 6.07 2.26
C LEU A 115 9.05 7.22 1.42
N PHE A 116 7.74 7.21 1.18
CA PHE A 116 7.05 8.28 0.46
C PHE A 116 7.05 9.60 1.23
N SER A 117 6.96 9.55 2.56
CA SER A 117 7.08 10.75 3.40
C SER A 117 8.48 11.35 3.31
N ILE A 118 9.53 10.52 3.33
CA ILE A 118 10.93 10.93 3.12
C ILE A 118 11.09 11.53 1.72
N PHE A 119 10.49 10.90 0.71
CA PHE A 119 10.49 11.42 -0.65
C PHE A 119 9.89 12.84 -0.71
N LEU A 120 8.66 13.03 -0.22
CA LEU A 120 8.00 14.33 -0.25
C LEU A 120 8.79 15.42 0.50
N TYR A 121 9.35 15.06 1.66
CA TYR A 121 10.19 15.97 2.43
C TYR A 121 11.44 16.40 1.67
N SER A 122 12.14 15.44 1.05
CA SER A 122 13.33 15.75 0.24
C SER A 122 13.00 16.54 -1.02
N TYR A 123 11.90 16.20 -1.70
CA TYR A 123 11.45 16.81 -2.95
C TYR A 123 11.04 18.27 -2.76
N SER A 124 10.30 18.59 -1.68
CA SER A 124 9.86 19.95 -1.35
C SER A 124 10.99 20.92 -1.03
N ARG A 125 12.15 20.43 -0.55
CA ARG A 125 13.34 21.24 -0.29
C ARG A 125 14.13 21.59 -1.55
N THR A 126 13.98 20.79 -2.61
CA THR A 126 14.75 20.94 -3.86
C THR A 126 14.00 21.71 -4.94
N GLN A 127 12.68 21.86 -4.83
CA GLN A 127 11.94 22.77 -5.71
C GLN A 127 11.95 24.19 -5.11
N PRO A 128 12.26 25.24 -5.89
CA PRO A 128 12.01 26.60 -5.46
C PRO A 128 10.53 26.72 -5.10
N ALA A 129 10.23 27.44 -4.01
CA ALA A 129 8.86 27.72 -3.61
C ALA A 129 8.10 28.24 -4.83
N LEU A 130 7.14 27.46 -5.31
CA LEU A 130 6.19 27.93 -6.31
C LEU A 130 5.32 28.96 -5.58
N GLU A 131 5.66 30.24 -5.78
CA GLU A 131 4.77 31.39 -5.50
C GLU A 131 3.50 31.31 -6.35
#